data_AF-A0A644V9D0-F1
#
_entry.id   AF-A0A644V9D0-F1
#
_cell.length_a   1.000
_cell.length_b   1.000
_cell.length_c   1.000
_cell.angle_alpha   90.00
_cell.angle_beta   90.00
_cell.angle_gamma   90.00
#
_symmetry.space_group_name_H-M   'P 1'
#
loop_
_entity.id
_entity.type
_entity.pdbx_description
1 polymer ?
#
loop_
_entity_poly.entity_id
_entity_poly.type
_entity_poly.pdbx_seq_one_letter_code
_entity_poly.pdbx_strand_id
1 'polypeptide(L)'
;MKKQLIYIICLLTLRAWGQSPYIHKVYEYMPAPGQFVNELPEYEEGDTKNDMRLKAEECIADNEQILVSLGGYGGYIVFGFDHMVENKPGKYDFKIMANAFYAAANPNGEASREGGSCEPGIVMVSYDANGNGKPDDEWYELAGSEYFKSETIKKYRLTYYKPDENKVRTPDNNYPYLNDTTYIHWKSNQETQGYLYRNTFHNQSYFPLWVDADSLVFEGTKLANNYVDESGTGTYYVQYAYHWGYVDNHPNADDRSNFNIEWAVDQNGNPVQLPGIHFIKVYTAVNQYCGWLGETSTEIMGAVDLHVRGQDIFVPVFTQRIGLDYTDINLKPDETALLTATVVPVNATNTQITWKSKDIGIATVNNGYVTAIAEGTTVISAITNDGYYIAKCNVTVENVSGVESVYKPFRKAAYEGNSLYLTGFENMTCELYSINGYKLADFQCFSDHEEFRINLSQGVFILKIKNQIHNHSIKVNVLKNKL
;
A
#
# COMPACT_ATOMS: atom_id res chain seq x y z
N MET A 1 19.99 38.05 54.55
CA MET A 1 20.09 36.99 55.60
C MET A 1 19.03 35.94 55.27
N LYS A 2 19.29 34.67 54.97
CA LYS A 2 20.46 33.80 55.11
C LYS A 2 20.57 32.92 53.84
N LYS A 3 21.78 32.80 53.31
CA LYS A 3 22.18 31.71 52.41
C LYS A 3 22.08 30.40 53.18
N GLN A 4 21.40 29.38 52.65
CA GLN A 4 21.63 28.00 53.08
C GLN A 4 22.29 27.24 51.94
N LEU A 5 23.45 26.72 52.31
CA LEU A 5 24.43 26.00 51.52
C LEU A 5 23.91 24.57 51.35
N ILE A 6 23.62 24.13 50.13
CA ILE A 6 23.44 22.71 49.82
C ILE A 6 24.82 22.18 49.44
N TYR A 7 25.40 21.36 50.31
CA TYR A 7 26.59 20.57 50.01
C TYR A 7 26.16 19.41 49.09
N ILE A 8 26.49 19.52 47.80
CA ILE A 8 26.44 18.39 46.88
C ILE A 8 27.68 17.53 47.18
N ILE A 9 27.45 16.36 47.80
CA ILE A 9 28.46 15.31 47.88
C ILE A 9 28.55 14.70 46.49
N CYS A 10 29.62 15.03 45.77
CA CYS A 10 30.00 14.42 44.50
C CYS A 10 30.47 12.98 44.78
N LEU A 11 29.54 12.03 44.78
CA LEU A 11 29.84 10.61 44.63
C LEU A 11 30.14 10.37 43.15
N LEU A 12 31.39 10.65 42.77
CA LEU A 12 32.01 10.11 41.57
C LEU A 12 32.10 8.58 41.74
N THR A 13 31.01 7.89 41.42
CA THR A 13 31.13 6.50 41.01
C THR A 13 31.75 6.52 39.63
N LEU A 14 32.97 5.99 39.51
CA LEU A 14 33.50 5.55 38.23
C LEU A 14 32.55 4.49 37.67
N ARG A 15 31.51 4.90 36.95
CA ARG A 15 30.92 4.04 35.93
C ARG A 15 32.03 3.83 34.91
N ALA A 16 32.40 2.58 34.66
CA ALA A 16 33.00 2.24 33.39
C ALA A 16 32.01 2.73 32.32
N TRP A 17 32.43 3.68 31.48
CA TRP A 17 31.58 4.30 30.48
C TRP A 17 31.33 3.27 29.37
N GLY A 18 30.31 2.44 29.54
CA GLY A 18 29.72 1.70 28.42
C GLY A 18 28.94 2.67 27.54
N GLN A 19 28.90 2.39 26.23
CA GLN A 19 28.03 3.10 25.29
C GLN A 19 26.57 3.02 25.79
N SER A 20 25.87 4.15 25.79
CA SER A 20 24.42 4.13 26.05
C SER A 20 23.72 3.60 24.81
N PRO A 21 22.78 2.63 24.91
CA PRO A 21 22.06 2.16 23.74
C PRO A 21 21.00 3.17 23.27
N TYR A 22 20.79 4.30 23.95
CA TYR A 22 19.70 5.22 23.70
C TYR A 22 20.17 6.50 23.02
N ILE A 23 19.22 7.27 22.47
CA ILE A 23 19.48 8.60 21.92
C ILE A 23 20.26 9.42 22.95
N HIS A 24 21.38 9.99 22.49
CA HIS A 24 22.22 10.87 23.29
C HIS A 24 21.84 12.34 23.12
N LYS A 25 21.44 12.73 21.91
CA LYS A 25 21.24 14.14 21.57
C LYS A 25 20.25 14.33 20.42
N VAL A 26 19.43 15.38 20.52
CA VAL A 26 18.62 15.93 19.42
C VAL A 26 19.33 17.16 18.86
N TYR A 27 19.71 17.12 17.59
CA TYR A 27 20.40 18.20 16.91
C TYR A 27 19.44 19.25 16.34
N GLU A 28 18.30 18.80 15.83
CA GLU A 28 17.27 19.67 15.26
C GLU A 28 15.88 19.13 15.55
N TYR A 29 14.93 20.02 15.81
CA TYR A 29 13.51 19.73 15.88
C TYR A 29 12.75 20.85 15.18
N MET A 30 11.97 20.50 14.16
CA MET A 30 11.16 21.44 13.40
C MET A 30 9.93 20.69 12.88
N PRO A 31 8.85 20.62 13.67
CA PRO A 31 7.61 20.02 13.23
C PRO A 31 6.98 20.89 12.14
N ALA A 32 6.29 20.25 11.20
CA ALA A 32 5.36 20.94 10.32
C ALA A 32 4.10 21.27 11.10
N PRO A 33 3.23 22.17 10.62
CA PRO A 33 2.01 22.46 11.35
C PRO A 33 1.12 21.23 11.54
N GLY A 34 0.47 21.13 12.70
CA GLY A 34 -0.35 19.98 13.09
C GLY A 34 -1.06 20.18 14.43
N GLN A 35 -2.05 19.36 14.71
CA GLN A 35 -2.96 19.46 15.84
C GLN A 35 -2.32 19.19 17.21
N PHE A 36 -1.11 18.63 17.25
CA PHE A 36 -0.34 18.43 18.48
C PHE A 36 0.88 19.35 18.59
N VAL A 37 1.13 20.16 17.56
CA VAL A 37 2.21 21.14 17.60
C VAL A 37 1.93 22.17 18.69
N ASN A 38 2.98 22.56 19.42
CA ASN A 38 2.94 23.37 20.64
C ASN A 38 2.40 22.66 21.89
N GLU A 39 1.96 21.40 21.79
CA GLU A 39 1.60 20.55 22.94
C GLU A 39 2.58 19.40 23.15
N LEU A 40 3.13 18.83 22.07
CA LEU A 40 4.02 17.66 22.11
C LEU A 40 5.35 17.90 21.35
N PRO A 41 6.37 18.52 21.98
CA PRO A 41 6.39 18.99 23.37
C PRO A 41 5.71 20.36 23.54
N GLU A 42 5.37 20.69 24.79
CA GLU A 42 4.68 21.93 25.16
C GLU A 42 5.55 23.16 24.91
N TYR A 43 5.01 24.12 24.15
CA TYR A 43 5.57 25.44 23.98
C TYR A 43 5.14 26.35 25.13
N GLU A 44 6.10 27.05 25.72
CA GLU A 44 5.89 28.13 26.67
C GLU A 44 6.22 29.47 26.01
N GLU A 45 5.51 30.53 26.42
CA GLU A 45 5.71 31.86 25.85
C GLU A 45 7.18 32.31 25.99
N GLY A 46 7.83 32.53 24.84
CA GLY A 46 9.23 32.96 24.77
C GLY A 46 10.22 31.84 24.45
N ASP A 47 9.77 30.57 24.37
CA ASP A 47 10.63 29.47 23.92
C ASP A 47 11.21 29.76 22.53
N THR A 48 12.52 29.55 22.42
CA THR A 48 13.24 29.66 21.16
C THR A 48 13.29 28.33 20.41
N LYS A 49 13.77 28.34 19.16
CA LYS A 49 14.09 27.10 18.42
C LYS A 49 14.99 26.15 19.24
N ASN A 50 15.94 26.69 20.00
CA ASN A 50 16.83 25.84 20.80
C ASN A 50 16.13 25.27 22.04
N ASP A 51 15.23 26.02 22.67
CA ASP A 51 14.48 25.53 23.83
C ASP A 51 13.53 24.40 23.41
N MET A 52 12.83 24.56 22.28
CA MET A 52 11.99 23.49 21.75
C MET A 52 12.79 22.25 21.31
N ARG A 53 14.01 22.44 20.79
CA ARG A 53 14.95 21.33 20.52
C ARG A 53 15.34 20.61 21.82
N LEU A 54 15.66 21.35 22.89
CA LEU A 54 16.00 20.77 24.20
C LEU A 54 14.82 20.03 24.81
N LYS A 55 13.60 20.58 24.74
CA LYS A 55 12.39 19.88 25.20
C LYS A 55 12.17 18.58 24.43
N ALA A 56 12.34 18.58 23.10
CA ALA A 56 12.28 17.36 22.32
C ALA A 56 13.37 16.34 22.71
N GLU A 57 14.59 16.81 23.03
CA GLU A 57 15.68 15.98 23.57
C GLU A 57 15.28 15.33 24.89
N GLU A 58 14.78 16.12 25.85
CA GLU A 58 14.31 15.63 27.15
C GLU A 58 13.19 14.59 27.02
N CYS A 59 12.38 14.67 25.96
CA CYS A 59 11.33 13.68 25.73
C CYS A 59 11.87 12.31 25.26
N ILE A 60 12.89 12.28 24.40
CA ILE A 60 13.24 11.08 23.63
C ILE A 60 14.66 10.54 23.90
N ALA A 61 15.52 11.34 24.53
CA ALA A 61 16.86 10.92 24.94
C ALA A 61 16.81 10.02 26.18
N ASP A 62 17.91 9.29 26.44
CA ASP A 62 18.13 8.54 27.69
C ASP A 62 16.99 7.59 28.11
N ASN A 63 16.20 7.10 27.15
CA ASN A 63 15.07 6.19 27.34
C ASN A 63 13.87 6.79 28.11
N GLU A 64 13.68 8.10 28.06
CA GLU A 64 12.51 8.76 28.68
C GLU A 64 11.18 8.35 28.02
N GLN A 65 11.17 8.12 26.71
CA GLN A 65 10.01 7.59 25.97
C GLN A 65 8.75 8.46 26.03
N ILE A 66 8.92 9.78 26.05
CA ILE A 66 7.83 10.75 25.95
C ILE A 66 7.62 11.11 24.48
N LEU A 67 6.34 11.12 24.07
CA LEU A 67 5.96 11.31 22.67
C LEU A 67 6.23 12.75 22.19
N VAL A 68 6.82 12.86 21.01
CA VAL A 68 7.00 14.11 20.25
C VAL A 68 6.28 13.98 18.91
N SER A 69 5.51 15.00 18.54
CA SER A 69 4.83 15.08 17.24
C SER A 69 5.71 15.77 16.21
N LEU A 70 5.77 15.21 15.00
CA LEU A 70 6.43 15.88 13.87
C LEU A 70 5.44 16.75 13.07
N GLY A 71 4.13 16.67 13.37
CA GLY A 71 3.07 17.33 12.63
C GLY A 71 2.94 16.79 11.20
N GLY A 72 2.34 17.58 10.31
CA GLY A 72 2.09 17.18 8.93
C GLY A 72 3.37 16.87 8.11
N TYR A 73 3.18 16.64 6.81
CA TYR A 73 4.26 16.28 5.89
C TYR A 73 5.55 17.09 6.07
N GLY A 74 6.66 16.37 6.18
CA GLY A 74 8.01 16.92 6.14
C GLY A 74 8.51 17.53 7.45
N GLY A 75 7.64 17.72 8.44
CA GLY A 75 8.06 18.04 9.80
C GLY A 75 9.01 16.96 10.33
N TYR A 76 10.05 17.37 11.05
CA TYR A 76 11.20 16.49 11.28
C TYR A 76 11.91 16.68 12.61
N ILE A 77 12.67 15.65 12.95
CA ILE A 77 13.64 15.63 14.06
C ILE A 77 14.95 14.99 13.59
N VAL A 78 16.08 15.48 14.11
CA VAL A 78 17.42 14.95 13.86
C VAL A 78 18.06 14.59 15.20
N PHE A 79 18.53 13.36 15.35
CA PHE A 79 19.14 12.88 16.59
C PHE A 79 20.34 11.95 16.31
N GLY A 80 21.11 11.63 17.36
CA GLY A 80 22.22 10.69 17.29
C GLY A 80 22.51 10.03 18.63
N PHE A 81 23.35 8.99 18.59
CA PHE A 81 23.84 8.26 19.75
C PHE A 81 25.18 8.85 20.24
N ASP A 82 25.66 8.43 21.41
CA ASP A 82 26.99 8.82 21.94
C ASP A 82 28.15 8.07 21.26
N HIS A 83 27.83 7.27 20.25
CA HIS A 83 28.74 6.45 19.46
C HIS A 83 28.18 6.25 18.04
N MET A 84 28.97 5.62 17.17
CA MET A 84 28.51 5.15 15.87
C MET A 84 27.67 3.89 16.03
N VAL A 85 26.46 3.86 15.47
CA VAL A 85 25.70 2.62 15.31
C VAL A 85 26.35 1.82 14.18
N GLU A 86 26.91 0.66 14.52
CA GLU A 86 27.58 -0.20 13.54
C GLU A 86 26.58 -0.81 12.57
N ASN A 87 26.92 -0.86 11.28
CA ASN A 87 26.19 -1.67 10.31
C ASN A 87 26.61 -3.13 10.44
N LYS A 88 25.69 -4.01 10.85
CA LYS A 88 25.91 -5.45 10.88
C LYS A 88 25.17 -6.13 9.72
N PRO A 89 25.90 -6.73 8.75
CA PRO A 89 25.30 -7.32 7.57
C PRO A 89 24.16 -8.31 7.86
N GLY A 90 23.03 -8.14 7.18
CA GLY A 90 21.85 -8.99 7.30
C GLY A 90 21.08 -8.89 8.62
N LYS A 91 21.41 -7.92 9.50
CA LYS A 91 20.73 -7.69 10.77
C LYS A 91 20.09 -6.31 10.82
N TYR A 92 19.11 -6.17 11.70
CA TYR A 92 18.66 -4.85 12.12
C TYR A 92 19.71 -4.23 13.04
N ASP A 93 19.93 -2.92 12.88
CA ASP A 93 20.96 -2.17 13.59
C ASP A 93 20.40 -1.31 14.72
N PHE A 94 19.25 -0.68 14.47
CA PHE A 94 18.58 0.17 15.45
C PHE A 94 17.06 0.06 15.34
N LYS A 95 16.35 0.50 16.38
CA LYS A 95 14.90 0.69 16.38
C LYS A 95 14.57 2.13 16.70
N ILE A 96 13.56 2.67 16.05
CA ILE A 96 12.96 3.95 16.40
C ILE A 96 11.56 3.64 16.96
N MET A 97 11.33 4.04 18.20
CA MET A 97 10.09 3.81 18.93
C MET A 97 9.11 4.93 18.64
N ALA A 98 7.86 4.56 18.42
CA ALA A 98 6.75 5.46 18.15
C ALA A 98 5.46 4.93 18.81
N ASN A 99 4.27 5.38 18.41
CA ASN A 99 2.99 5.03 19.04
C ASN A 99 2.04 4.21 18.13
N ALA A 100 2.47 3.80 16.93
CA ALA A 100 1.68 3.00 16.03
C ALA A 100 0.99 1.79 16.69
N PHE A 101 -0.27 1.58 16.33
CA PHE A 101 -1.06 0.44 16.78
C PHE A 101 -1.99 -0.08 15.69
N TYR A 102 -2.25 -1.39 15.70
CA TYR A 102 -3.28 -1.98 14.87
C TYR A 102 -4.64 -1.90 15.55
N ALA A 103 -5.69 -1.60 14.79
CA ALA A 103 -7.04 -1.58 15.29
C ALA A 103 -7.42 -2.98 15.79
N ALA A 104 -8.03 -3.05 16.99
CA ALA A 104 -8.49 -4.32 17.57
C ALA A 104 -9.59 -5.00 16.73
N ALA A 105 -10.30 -4.21 15.92
CA ALA A 105 -11.27 -4.68 14.93
C ALA A 105 -11.24 -3.75 13.72
N ASN A 106 -11.33 -4.30 12.52
CA ASN A 106 -11.55 -3.54 11.29
C ASN A 106 -12.97 -3.84 10.79
N PRO A 107 -13.85 -2.85 10.58
CA PRO A 107 -15.20 -3.09 10.06
C PRO A 107 -15.18 -3.72 8.65
N ASN A 108 -14.08 -3.55 7.91
CA ASN A 108 -13.82 -4.24 6.68
C ASN A 108 -13.20 -5.62 6.96
N GLY A 109 -14.05 -6.65 7.00
CA GLY A 109 -13.62 -8.05 7.14
C GLY A 109 -12.81 -8.59 5.95
N GLU A 110 -12.64 -7.79 4.90
CA GLU A 110 -11.86 -8.10 3.70
C GLU A 110 -10.57 -7.28 3.62
N ALA A 111 -10.23 -6.54 4.68
CA ALA A 111 -8.96 -5.85 4.80
C ALA A 111 -7.82 -6.84 4.58
N SER A 112 -6.97 -6.55 3.59
CA SER A 112 -5.90 -7.46 3.19
C SER A 112 -4.71 -7.39 4.13
N ARG A 113 -4.47 -6.24 4.78
CA ARG A 113 -3.25 -5.94 5.55
C ARG A 113 -3.57 -5.25 6.88
N GLU A 114 -2.59 -5.21 7.77
CA GLU A 114 -2.70 -4.58 9.08
C GLU A 114 -2.91 -3.07 8.99
N GLY A 115 -3.74 -2.52 9.88
CA GLY A 115 -4.03 -1.08 9.94
C GLY A 115 -4.64 -0.67 11.28
N GLY A 116 -4.57 0.62 11.58
CA GLY A 116 -5.04 1.25 12.81
C GLY A 116 -4.61 2.72 12.81
N SER A 117 -3.72 3.09 13.74
CA SER A 117 -2.90 4.31 13.59
C SER A 117 -1.51 3.88 13.16
N CYS A 118 -1.20 4.13 11.89
CA CYS A 118 0.08 3.84 11.26
C CYS A 118 0.44 5.09 10.44
N GLU A 119 1.36 5.89 10.95
CA GLU A 119 1.62 7.28 10.57
C GLU A 119 3.05 7.42 10.04
N PRO A 120 3.32 6.83 8.86
CA PRO A 120 4.68 6.47 8.45
C PRO A 120 5.61 7.67 8.33
N GLY A 121 6.79 7.55 8.95
CA GLY A 121 7.90 8.48 8.82
C GLY A 121 9.02 7.93 7.94
N ILE A 122 9.61 8.79 7.10
CA ILE A 122 10.84 8.47 6.36
C ILE A 122 12.04 8.55 7.31
N VAL A 123 12.97 7.60 7.19
CA VAL A 123 14.25 7.62 7.89
C VAL A 123 15.36 7.98 6.91
N MET A 124 16.11 9.01 7.26
CA MET A 124 17.39 9.35 6.66
C MET A 124 18.50 9.05 7.67
N VAL A 125 19.65 8.62 7.20
CA VAL A 125 20.83 8.36 8.02
C VAL A 125 22.05 9.07 7.45
N SER A 126 23.01 9.42 8.32
CA SER A 126 24.26 10.04 7.91
C SER A 126 25.44 9.48 8.73
N TYR A 127 26.56 9.30 8.03
CA TYR A 127 27.85 8.92 8.60
C TYR A 127 28.71 10.17 8.72
N ASP A 128 29.24 10.46 9.92
CA ASP A 128 30.18 11.55 10.19
C ASP A 128 31.53 11.29 9.51
N ALA A 129 31.58 11.55 8.20
CA ALA A 129 32.73 11.29 7.36
C ALA A 129 33.86 12.29 7.63
N ASN A 130 33.49 13.51 8.05
CA ASN A 130 34.44 14.58 8.32
C ASN A 130 34.94 14.60 9.78
N GLY A 131 34.29 13.85 10.68
CA GLY A 131 34.69 13.64 12.07
C GLY A 131 34.45 14.84 12.98
N ASN A 132 33.50 15.72 12.64
CA ASN A 132 33.24 16.96 13.38
C ASN A 132 32.12 16.82 14.44
N GLY A 133 31.45 15.67 14.51
CA GLY A 133 30.35 15.40 15.42
C GLY A 133 29.06 16.17 15.11
N LYS A 134 28.82 16.53 13.85
CA LYS A 134 27.63 17.28 13.40
C LYS A 134 26.91 16.59 12.24
N PRO A 135 25.59 16.76 12.15
CA PRO A 135 24.76 16.23 11.06
C PRO A 135 24.90 17.02 9.75
N ASP A 136 26.12 17.25 9.27
CA ASP A 136 26.42 18.07 8.08
C ASP A 136 27.09 17.31 6.92
N ASP A 137 27.27 16.01 7.06
CA ASP A 137 27.69 15.11 5.98
C ASP A 137 26.51 14.63 5.11
N GLU A 138 26.79 13.79 4.12
CA GLU A 138 25.81 13.26 3.18
C GLU A 138 24.71 12.44 3.90
N TRP A 139 23.47 12.63 3.44
CA TRP A 139 22.28 11.97 3.97
C TRP A 139 21.76 10.92 2.99
N TYR A 140 21.46 9.73 3.50
CA TYR A 140 20.95 8.58 2.75
C TYR A 140 19.57 8.20 3.25
N GLU A 141 18.59 8.05 2.37
CA GLU A 141 17.27 7.52 2.74
C GLU A 141 17.40 6.01 2.97
N LEU A 142 16.76 5.48 4.01
CA LEU A 142 16.56 4.03 4.13
C LEU A 142 15.37 3.64 3.26
N ALA A 143 15.63 2.92 2.16
CA ALA A 143 14.61 2.56 1.19
C ALA A 143 13.66 1.49 1.74
N GLY A 144 12.51 1.91 2.23
CA GLY A 144 11.41 1.02 2.66
C GLY A 144 10.61 0.41 1.51
N SER A 145 9.54 -0.32 1.85
CA SER A 145 8.74 -1.11 0.91
C SER A 145 8.08 -0.33 -0.23
N GLU A 146 7.88 0.98 -0.04
CA GLU A 146 7.24 1.85 -1.02
C GLU A 146 8.24 2.66 -1.84
N TYR A 147 9.54 2.62 -1.53
CA TYR A 147 10.54 3.53 -2.11
C TYR A 147 10.50 3.57 -3.65
N PHE A 148 10.40 2.39 -4.27
CA PHE A 148 10.44 2.22 -5.73
C PHE A 148 9.06 2.18 -6.41
N LYS A 149 7.98 2.43 -5.67
CA LYS A 149 6.64 2.48 -6.24
C LYS A 149 6.41 3.80 -6.97
N SER A 150 5.64 3.76 -8.06
CA SER A 150 5.30 4.93 -8.88
C SER A 150 4.55 6.03 -8.12
N GLU A 151 3.85 5.64 -7.06
CA GLU A 151 3.05 6.49 -6.18
C GLU A 151 3.91 7.28 -5.19
N THR A 152 5.18 6.88 -5.02
CA THR A 152 6.15 7.58 -4.16
C THR A 152 6.78 8.73 -4.92
N ILE A 153 6.60 9.95 -4.41
CA ILE A 153 7.06 11.17 -5.05
C ILE A 153 8.36 11.62 -4.38
N LYS A 154 9.46 11.58 -5.13
CA LYS A 154 10.76 12.10 -4.68
C LYS A 154 10.83 13.61 -4.86
N LYS A 155 11.61 14.30 -4.01
CA LYS A 155 11.75 15.78 -4.02
C LYS A 155 10.40 16.50 -3.98
N TYR A 156 9.43 15.92 -3.26
CA TYR A 156 8.15 16.55 -3.00
C TYR A 156 8.36 17.69 -2.01
N ARG A 157 7.99 18.89 -2.43
CA ARG A 157 8.12 20.11 -1.63
C ARG A 157 6.74 20.63 -1.28
N LEU A 158 6.56 20.95 0.00
CA LEU A 158 5.33 21.52 0.54
C LEU A 158 5.65 22.80 1.31
N THR A 159 4.88 23.86 1.04
CA THR A 159 4.95 25.14 1.74
C THR A 159 3.68 25.33 2.55
N TYR A 160 3.82 25.50 3.87
CA TYR A 160 2.72 25.86 4.77
C TYR A 160 2.78 27.36 5.06
N TYR A 161 1.63 28.03 5.00
CA TYR A 161 1.53 29.46 5.27
C TYR A 161 0.99 29.69 6.69
N LYS A 162 1.63 30.61 7.42
CA LYS A 162 1.24 31.00 8.77
C LYS A 162 -0.23 31.47 8.77
N PRO A 163 -1.09 30.93 9.65
CA PRO A 163 -2.49 31.31 9.67
C PRO A 163 -2.66 32.71 10.27
N ASP A 164 -3.68 33.44 9.83
CA ASP A 164 -4.17 34.61 10.57
C ASP A 164 -5.08 34.11 11.71
N GLU A 165 -4.57 34.13 12.95
CA GLU A 165 -5.33 33.70 14.14
C GLU A 165 -6.54 34.60 14.44
N ASN A 166 -6.61 35.81 13.87
CA ASN A 166 -7.72 36.74 14.06
C ASN A 166 -8.81 36.62 12.99
N LYS A 167 -8.62 35.79 11.97
CA LYS A 167 -9.60 35.64 10.89
C LYS A 167 -10.92 35.06 11.41
N VAL A 168 -12.00 35.36 10.70
CA VAL A 168 -13.28 34.68 10.93
C VAL A 168 -13.11 33.21 10.49
N ARG A 169 -13.24 32.29 11.45
CA ARG A 169 -13.11 30.85 11.19
C ARG A 169 -14.18 30.36 10.22
N THR A 170 -13.83 29.39 9.39
CA THR A 170 -14.76 28.78 8.40
C THR A 170 -15.17 27.38 8.85
N PRO A 171 -16.24 27.20 9.66
CA PRO A 171 -16.66 25.89 10.13
C PRO A 171 -17.27 25.04 8.99
N ASP A 172 -17.26 23.72 9.17
CA ASP A 172 -17.97 22.78 8.30
C ASP A 172 -19.35 22.42 8.88
N ASN A 173 -20.41 22.53 8.09
CA ASN A 173 -21.78 22.23 8.54
C ASN A 173 -22.08 20.72 8.61
N ASN A 174 -21.40 19.91 7.80
CA ASN A 174 -21.57 18.45 7.77
C ASN A 174 -20.67 17.77 8.80
N TYR A 175 -19.54 18.40 9.14
CA TYR A 175 -18.58 17.92 10.12
C TYR A 175 -18.37 18.97 11.23
N PRO A 176 -19.28 19.06 12.22
CA PRO A 176 -19.23 20.10 13.25
C PRO A 176 -17.97 20.10 14.14
N TYR A 177 -17.20 19.01 14.11
CA TYR A 177 -15.89 18.94 14.76
C TYR A 177 -14.81 19.74 14.05
N LEU A 178 -15.03 20.18 12.79
CA LEU A 178 -14.16 21.09 12.05
C LEU A 178 -14.66 22.52 12.21
N ASN A 179 -13.95 23.31 13.02
CA ASN A 179 -14.33 24.69 13.28
C ASN A 179 -13.62 25.69 12.36
N ASP A 180 -12.55 25.29 11.64
CA ASP A 180 -11.92 26.11 10.60
C ASP A 180 -11.30 25.26 9.48
N THR A 181 -12.01 25.13 8.36
CA THR A 181 -11.60 24.38 7.16
C THR A 181 -10.63 25.14 6.26
N THR A 182 -10.30 26.39 6.59
CA THR A 182 -9.35 27.21 5.83
C THR A 182 -8.17 27.65 6.68
N TYR A 183 -7.81 26.88 7.71
CA TYR A 183 -6.90 27.32 8.77
C TYR A 183 -5.45 27.52 8.27
N ILE A 184 -4.70 26.45 7.99
CA ILE A 184 -3.32 26.56 7.48
C ILE A 184 -3.32 26.18 6.01
N HIS A 185 -3.15 27.17 5.15
CA HIS A 185 -3.01 26.95 3.71
C HIS A 185 -1.67 26.27 3.41
N TRP A 186 -1.66 25.36 2.43
CA TRP A 186 -0.44 24.79 1.90
C TRP A 186 -0.44 24.69 0.38
N LYS A 187 0.75 24.73 -0.21
CA LYS A 187 1.00 24.52 -1.65
C LYS A 187 2.16 23.56 -1.87
N SER A 188 2.06 22.72 -2.90
CA SER A 188 3.12 21.81 -3.30
C SER A 188 3.82 22.24 -4.60
N ASN A 189 4.99 21.67 -4.87
CA ASN A 189 5.65 21.78 -6.18
C ASN A 189 5.02 20.90 -7.27
N GLN A 190 3.95 20.16 -6.98
CA GLN A 190 3.15 19.39 -7.94
C GLN A 190 1.89 20.16 -8.38
N GLU A 191 1.88 21.48 -8.18
CA GLU A 191 0.73 22.37 -8.46
C GLU A 191 -0.56 22.03 -7.67
N THR A 192 -0.46 21.21 -6.63
CA THR A 192 -1.56 20.93 -5.70
C THR A 192 -1.52 21.89 -4.51
N GLN A 193 -2.69 22.18 -3.95
CA GLN A 193 -2.83 23.04 -2.77
C GLN A 193 -4.04 22.61 -1.94
N GLY A 194 -4.08 23.00 -0.67
CA GLY A 194 -5.15 22.66 0.24
C GLY A 194 -4.96 23.33 1.59
N TYR A 195 -5.65 22.82 2.61
CA TYR A 195 -5.52 23.32 3.97
C TYR A 195 -5.32 22.17 4.95
N LEU A 196 -4.63 22.44 6.07
CA LEU A 196 -4.82 21.70 7.31
C LEU A 196 -5.99 22.35 8.05
N TYR A 197 -6.99 21.56 8.41
CA TYR A 197 -8.20 22.06 9.08
C TYR A 197 -8.00 22.08 10.60
N ARG A 198 -8.58 23.10 11.26
CA ARG A 198 -8.66 23.15 12.72
C ARG A 198 -9.91 22.42 13.20
N ASN A 199 -9.71 21.55 14.19
CA ASN A 199 -10.80 20.84 14.84
C ASN A 199 -11.19 21.49 16.18
N THR A 200 -12.27 21.00 16.80
CA THR A 200 -12.76 21.48 18.10
C THR A 200 -12.06 20.82 19.30
N PHE A 201 -11.26 19.77 19.07
CA PHE A 201 -10.56 19.02 20.12
C PHE A 201 -9.24 19.69 20.51
N HIS A 202 -8.56 20.33 19.56
CA HIS A 202 -7.28 21.02 19.74
C HIS A 202 -7.42 22.52 19.44
N ASN A 203 -7.19 23.36 20.45
CA ASN A 203 -7.48 24.81 20.41
C ASN A 203 -6.23 25.68 20.37
N GLN A 204 -5.04 25.15 20.58
CA GLN A 204 -3.77 25.84 20.37
C GLN A 204 -3.55 26.19 18.89
N SER A 205 -2.52 27.01 18.60
CA SER A 205 -2.13 27.22 17.21
C SER A 205 -1.51 25.93 16.66
N TYR A 206 -1.82 25.55 15.42
CA TYR A 206 -1.16 24.40 14.80
C TYR A 206 0.19 24.78 14.19
N PHE A 207 0.45 26.08 14.01
CA PHE A 207 1.72 26.57 13.50
C PHE A 207 2.74 26.67 14.66
N PRO A 208 4.00 26.25 14.48
CA PRO A 208 5.02 26.34 15.54
C PRO A 208 5.20 27.78 16.03
N LEU A 209 4.95 28.02 17.32
CA LEU A 209 4.89 29.38 17.88
C LEU A 209 6.25 30.07 18.01
N TRP A 210 7.34 29.30 18.03
CA TRP A 210 8.72 29.79 18.06
C TRP A 210 9.28 30.17 16.67
N VAL A 211 8.45 30.08 15.61
CA VAL A 211 8.85 30.40 14.24
C VAL A 211 8.36 31.80 13.84
N ASP A 212 9.34 32.69 13.64
CA ASP A 212 9.13 34.05 13.11
C ASP A 212 9.29 34.08 11.58
N ALA A 213 8.43 33.34 10.89
CA ALA A 213 8.35 33.33 9.43
C ALA A 213 6.90 33.20 8.97
N ASP A 214 6.57 33.83 7.85
CA ASP A 214 5.23 33.77 7.24
C ASP A 214 4.91 32.41 6.61
N SER A 215 5.93 31.55 6.41
CA SER A 215 5.76 30.21 5.87
C SER A 215 6.88 29.26 6.28
N LEU A 216 6.58 27.96 6.23
CA LEU A 216 7.52 26.86 6.43
C LEU A 216 7.57 26.02 5.15
N VAL A 217 8.77 25.65 4.72
CA VAL A 217 8.99 24.82 3.51
C VAL A 217 9.69 23.53 3.91
N PHE A 218 9.11 22.41 3.51
CA PHE A 218 9.69 21.09 3.70
C PHE A 218 9.85 20.38 2.35
N GLU A 219 10.93 19.62 2.19
CA GLU A 219 11.21 18.83 1.00
C GLU A 219 11.73 17.45 1.39
N GLY A 220 11.29 16.43 0.65
CA GLY A 220 11.71 15.04 0.86
C GLY A 220 10.96 14.07 -0.05
N THR A 221 11.00 12.80 0.30
CA THR A 221 10.14 11.75 -0.24
C THR A 221 8.74 11.82 0.39
N LYS A 222 7.71 11.87 -0.45
CA LYS A 222 6.31 11.69 -0.05
C LYS A 222 5.80 10.31 -0.47
N LEU A 223 5.24 9.56 0.48
CA LEU A 223 4.56 8.29 0.22
C LEU A 223 3.13 8.52 -0.30
N ALA A 224 2.52 7.45 -0.81
CA ALA A 224 1.10 7.42 -1.10
C ALA A 224 0.27 7.73 0.17
N ASN A 225 -1.02 8.01 0.02
CA ASN A 225 -1.87 8.09 1.19
C ASN A 225 -2.19 6.67 1.67
N ASN A 226 -2.22 6.45 2.98
CA ASN A 226 -2.48 5.12 3.57
C ASN A 226 -3.77 5.07 4.42
N TYR A 227 -4.50 6.18 4.51
CA TYR A 227 -5.78 6.23 5.21
C TYR A 227 -6.94 5.78 4.32
N VAL A 228 -7.94 5.15 4.94
CA VAL A 228 -9.21 4.76 4.33
C VAL A 228 -10.35 5.01 5.32
N ASP A 229 -11.47 5.54 4.83
CA ASP A 229 -12.75 5.54 5.55
C ASP A 229 -13.45 4.20 5.33
N GLU A 230 -13.29 3.27 6.27
CA GLU A 230 -13.85 1.92 6.17
C GLU A 230 -15.34 1.87 6.55
N SER A 231 -15.91 2.96 7.10
CA SER A 231 -17.35 3.04 7.31
C SER A 231 -18.11 3.53 6.07
N GLY A 232 -17.42 4.12 5.10
CA GLY A 232 -18.00 4.81 3.93
C GLY A 232 -18.89 6.00 4.29
N THR A 233 -18.91 6.41 5.56
CA THR A 233 -19.78 7.46 6.12
C THR A 233 -18.99 8.43 7.02
N GLY A 234 -17.68 8.31 7.08
CA GLY A 234 -16.77 9.18 7.82
C GLY A 234 -16.77 8.95 9.33
N THR A 235 -17.07 7.73 9.77
CA THR A 235 -17.16 7.38 11.20
C THR A 235 -16.08 6.42 11.66
N TYR A 236 -15.40 5.74 10.74
CA TYR A 236 -14.33 4.80 11.08
C TYR A 236 -13.19 4.87 10.06
N TYR A 237 -12.09 5.48 10.49
CA TYR A 237 -10.89 5.65 9.66
C TYR A 237 -9.80 4.66 10.08
N VAL A 238 -9.12 4.09 9.10
CA VAL A 238 -8.00 3.18 9.29
C VAL A 238 -6.82 3.69 8.49
N GLN A 239 -5.68 3.88 9.16
CA GLN A 239 -4.40 4.09 8.52
C GLN A 239 -3.72 2.72 8.39
N TYR A 240 -3.54 2.26 7.16
CA TYR A 240 -2.94 0.96 6.90
C TYR A 240 -1.41 1.04 6.94
N ALA A 241 -0.78 0.05 7.56
CA ALA A 241 0.67 -0.04 7.55
C ALA A 241 1.19 -0.25 6.11
N TYR A 242 2.34 0.34 5.81
CA TYR A 242 3.23 -0.14 4.75
C TYR A 242 3.95 -1.41 5.20
N HIS A 243 4.64 -2.10 4.28
CA HIS A 243 5.15 -3.43 4.58
C HIS A 243 6.36 -3.42 5.53
N TRP A 244 7.30 -2.48 5.36
CA TRP A 244 8.47 -2.31 6.23
C TRP A 244 9.23 -1.02 5.89
N GLY A 245 10.13 -0.59 6.79
CA GLY A 245 11.12 0.45 6.53
C GLY A 245 10.69 1.88 6.86
N TYR A 246 9.63 2.05 7.64
CA TYR A 246 9.08 3.36 8.01
C TYR A 246 8.86 3.45 9.53
N VAL A 247 9.15 4.60 10.12
CA VAL A 247 8.89 4.87 11.53
C VAL A 247 7.39 5.01 11.73
N ASP A 248 6.91 4.66 12.92
CA ASP A 248 5.50 4.83 13.29
C ASP A 248 4.51 4.14 12.33
N ASN A 249 5.01 3.09 11.68
CA ASN A 249 4.26 2.32 10.70
C ASN A 249 3.78 0.97 11.26
N HIS A 250 4.55 0.41 12.20
CA HIS A 250 4.22 -0.82 12.91
C HIS A 250 4.42 -0.63 14.42
N PRO A 251 3.65 -1.33 15.27
CA PRO A 251 3.83 -1.28 16.71
C PRO A 251 5.25 -1.64 17.13
N ASN A 252 5.75 -1.05 18.23
CA ASN A 252 7.12 -1.26 18.71
C ASN A 252 7.45 -2.73 19.05
N ALA A 253 6.44 -3.58 19.26
CA ALA A 253 6.61 -5.02 19.51
C ALA A 253 6.83 -5.83 18.22
N ASP A 254 6.54 -5.25 17.05
CA ASP A 254 6.75 -5.85 15.74
C ASP A 254 8.18 -5.56 15.25
N ASP A 255 8.90 -6.57 14.76
CA ASP A 255 10.27 -6.39 14.28
C ASP A 255 10.38 -5.50 13.04
N ARG A 256 9.28 -5.25 12.33
CA ARG A 256 9.23 -4.28 11.21
C ARG A 256 9.38 -2.82 11.67
N SER A 257 9.37 -2.56 12.98
CA SER A 257 9.75 -1.27 13.59
C SER A 257 11.27 -1.08 13.74
N ASN A 258 12.07 -2.11 13.42
CA ASN A 258 13.53 -2.03 13.37
C ASN A 258 14.02 -1.54 11.99
N PHE A 259 15.26 -1.06 11.94
CA PHE A 259 15.91 -0.51 10.74
C PHE A 259 17.26 -1.17 10.49
N ASN A 260 17.55 -1.40 9.21
CA ASN A 260 18.82 -1.92 8.72
C ASN A 260 19.51 -0.83 7.88
N ILE A 261 20.76 -0.53 8.20
CA ILE A 261 21.58 0.48 7.53
C ILE A 261 21.88 0.09 6.06
N GLU A 262 21.91 -1.21 5.73
CA GLU A 262 22.04 -1.70 4.35
C GLU A 262 20.88 -1.30 3.43
N TRP A 263 19.78 -0.75 3.97
CA TRP A 263 18.71 -0.16 3.17
C TRP A 263 19.04 1.24 2.65
N ALA A 264 20.18 1.82 3.04
CA ALA A 264 20.61 3.14 2.59
C ALA A 264 20.75 3.22 1.07
N VAL A 265 20.19 4.28 0.48
CA VAL A 265 20.33 4.59 -0.94
C VAL A 265 20.81 6.03 -1.17
N ASP A 266 21.54 6.23 -2.26
CA ASP A 266 21.95 7.56 -2.72
C ASP A 266 20.75 8.36 -3.29
N GLN A 267 21.01 9.59 -3.70
CA GLN A 267 20.01 10.48 -4.33
C GLN A 267 19.39 9.93 -5.63
N ASN A 268 19.97 8.90 -6.24
CA ASN A 268 19.49 8.24 -7.44
C ASN A 268 18.78 6.90 -7.12
N GLY A 269 18.71 6.51 -5.85
CA GLY A 269 18.13 5.23 -5.42
C GLY A 269 19.07 4.03 -5.56
N ASN A 270 20.37 4.25 -5.79
CA ASN A 270 21.35 3.17 -5.80
C ASN A 270 21.71 2.77 -4.35
N PRO A 271 21.79 1.46 -4.02
CA PRO A 271 22.23 1.01 -2.71
C PRO A 271 23.62 1.53 -2.34
N VAL A 272 23.79 1.94 -1.08
CA VAL A 272 25.06 2.43 -0.53
C VAL A 272 25.47 1.56 0.66
N GLN A 273 26.75 1.20 0.69
CA GLN A 273 27.33 0.51 1.85
C GLN A 273 27.93 1.54 2.80
N LEU A 274 27.34 1.64 3.99
CA LEU A 274 27.86 2.45 5.08
C LEU A 274 28.48 1.53 6.14
N PRO A 275 29.63 1.89 6.75
CA PRO A 275 30.19 1.13 7.87
C PRO A 275 29.34 1.23 9.14
N GLY A 276 28.49 2.25 9.22
CA GLY A 276 27.65 2.60 10.34
C GLY A 276 27.10 4.01 10.16
N ILE A 277 26.39 4.52 11.16
CA ILE A 277 25.77 5.85 11.13
C ILE A 277 25.98 6.58 12.46
N HIS A 278 25.94 7.90 12.41
CA HIS A 278 26.03 8.77 13.61
C HIS A 278 24.75 9.57 13.81
N PHE A 279 24.09 9.95 12.71
CA PHE A 279 22.92 10.81 12.74
C PHE A 279 21.75 10.15 12.02
N ILE A 280 20.57 10.38 12.58
CA ILE A 280 19.30 9.93 12.03
C ILE A 280 18.40 11.15 11.93
N LYS A 281 17.72 11.29 10.80
CA LYS A 281 16.64 12.25 10.61
C LYS A 281 15.36 11.48 10.30
N VAL A 282 14.29 11.79 11.02
CA VAL A 282 12.95 11.27 10.73
C VAL A 282 12.04 12.42 10.34
N TYR A 283 11.18 12.20 9.34
CA TYR A 283 10.17 13.18 8.97
C TYR A 283 8.86 12.54 8.49
N THR A 284 7.73 13.20 8.73
CA THR A 284 6.39 12.72 8.33
C THR A 284 6.30 12.51 6.82
N ALA A 285 5.96 11.30 6.39
CA ALA A 285 6.09 10.88 5.00
C ALA A 285 4.85 11.14 4.13
N VAL A 286 3.71 11.46 4.73
CA VAL A 286 2.41 11.59 4.04
C VAL A 286 1.82 12.98 4.21
N ASN A 287 1.03 13.41 3.23
CA ASN A 287 0.24 14.65 3.27
C ASN A 287 -1.23 14.29 3.11
N GLN A 288 -1.94 14.07 4.22
CA GLN A 288 -3.34 13.63 4.25
C GLN A 288 -4.07 14.14 5.50
N TYR A 289 -5.40 14.10 5.46
CA TYR A 289 -6.28 14.47 6.58
C TYR A 289 -7.32 13.36 6.79
N CYS A 290 -7.33 12.76 7.97
CA CYS A 290 -8.03 11.54 8.34
C CYS A 290 -9.36 11.81 9.07
N GLY A 291 -10.17 12.72 8.52
CA GLY A 291 -11.47 13.09 9.11
C GLY A 291 -11.32 13.64 10.53
N TRP A 292 -12.07 13.08 11.49
CA TRP A 292 -12.05 13.55 12.88
C TRP A 292 -10.72 13.25 13.62
N LEU A 293 -9.87 12.37 13.07
CA LEU A 293 -8.54 12.09 13.61
C LEU A 293 -7.54 13.23 13.32
N GLY A 294 -7.85 14.15 12.40
CA GLY A 294 -6.95 15.24 12.04
C GLY A 294 -5.95 14.87 10.95
N GLU A 295 -4.87 15.62 10.83
CA GLU A 295 -3.76 15.28 9.93
C GLU A 295 -2.99 14.06 10.42
N THR A 296 -2.39 13.32 9.49
CA THR A 296 -1.43 12.28 9.86
C THR A 296 -0.12 12.92 10.27
N SER A 297 0.36 12.56 11.46
CA SER A 297 1.60 13.04 12.05
C SER A 297 2.44 11.83 12.42
N THR A 298 3.68 11.77 11.97
CA THR A 298 4.61 10.78 12.53
C THR A 298 4.97 11.22 13.94
N GLU A 299 4.89 10.31 14.89
CA GLU A 299 5.39 10.53 16.24
C GLU A 299 6.67 9.74 16.57
N ILE A 300 7.42 10.25 17.53
CA ILE A 300 8.68 9.66 18.01
C ILE A 300 8.65 9.61 19.53
N MET A 301 9.05 8.46 20.10
CA MET A 301 9.25 8.28 21.53
C MET A 301 10.74 8.06 21.87
N GLY A 302 11.56 7.66 20.91
CA GLY A 302 12.99 7.46 21.13
C GLY A 302 13.58 6.51 20.12
N ALA A 303 14.85 6.14 20.33
CA ALA A 303 15.52 5.14 19.52
C ALA A 303 16.50 4.34 20.36
N VAL A 304 16.85 3.17 19.84
CA VAL A 304 17.75 2.25 20.51
C VAL A 304 18.70 1.59 19.52
N ASP A 305 19.99 1.59 19.83
CA ASP A 305 21.00 0.76 19.18
C ASP A 305 20.82 -0.69 19.66
N LEU A 306 20.49 -1.59 18.73
CA LEU A 306 20.20 -3.00 19.05
C LEU A 306 21.48 -3.77 19.41
N HIS A 307 22.63 -3.36 18.86
CA HIS A 307 23.91 -4.02 19.07
C HIS A 307 24.46 -3.77 20.46
N VAL A 308 24.38 -2.55 20.97
CA VAL A 308 24.76 -2.21 22.36
C VAL A 308 23.85 -2.92 23.36
N ARG A 309 22.59 -3.18 22.98
CA ARG A 309 21.67 -4.01 23.78
C ARG A 309 21.93 -5.52 23.69
N GLY A 310 22.85 -5.96 22.85
CA GLY A 310 23.12 -7.38 22.60
C GLY A 310 21.98 -8.08 21.86
N GLN A 311 21.17 -7.35 21.10
CA GLN A 311 20.05 -7.86 20.31
C GLN A 311 20.47 -8.03 18.85
N ASP A 312 20.83 -9.25 18.48
CA ASP A 312 21.14 -9.60 17.09
C ASP A 312 19.88 -10.17 16.41
N ILE A 313 19.13 -9.32 15.71
CA ILE A 313 17.89 -9.69 15.02
C ILE A 313 18.16 -9.71 13.51
N PHE A 314 17.95 -10.85 12.85
CA PHE A 314 18.12 -10.98 11.40
C PHE A 314 16.97 -10.31 10.65
N VAL A 315 17.31 -9.59 9.58
CA VAL A 315 16.30 -9.00 8.71
C VAL A 315 15.67 -10.12 7.87
N PRO A 316 14.33 -10.27 7.85
CA PRO A 316 13.69 -11.21 6.96
C PRO A 316 13.87 -10.76 5.51
N VAL A 317 13.94 -11.71 4.58
CA VAL A 317 13.91 -11.40 3.15
C VAL A 317 12.46 -11.06 2.82
N PHE A 318 12.13 -9.78 2.82
CA PHE A 318 10.77 -9.31 2.54
C PHE A 318 10.35 -9.63 1.12
N THR A 319 9.10 -10.08 0.96
CA THR A 319 8.44 -10.10 -0.34
C THR A 319 8.37 -8.69 -0.90
N GLN A 320 8.60 -8.54 -2.20
CA GLN A 320 8.61 -7.28 -2.93
C GLN A 320 7.50 -7.20 -3.99
N ARG A 321 7.06 -8.35 -4.52
CA ARG A 321 5.90 -8.48 -5.41
C ARG A 321 5.43 -9.92 -5.51
N ILE A 322 4.22 -10.09 -6.01
CA ILE A 322 3.66 -11.35 -6.48
C ILE A 322 3.21 -11.18 -7.95
N GLY A 323 3.42 -12.19 -8.77
CA GLY A 323 2.96 -12.22 -10.17
C GLY A 323 2.19 -13.51 -10.47
N LEU A 324 1.36 -13.47 -11.51
CA LEU A 324 0.67 -14.63 -12.07
C LEU A 324 1.22 -14.92 -13.47
N ASP A 325 1.21 -16.19 -13.86
CA ASP A 325 1.52 -16.63 -15.23
C ASP A 325 0.49 -16.13 -16.26
N TYR A 326 -0.76 -15.91 -15.84
CA TYR A 326 -1.82 -15.32 -16.65
C TYR A 326 -2.54 -14.18 -15.92
N THR A 327 -2.82 -13.09 -16.64
CA THR A 327 -3.68 -11.98 -16.17
C THR A 327 -5.12 -12.12 -16.63
N ASP A 328 -5.39 -12.96 -17.61
CA ASP A 328 -6.71 -13.18 -18.19
C ASP A 328 -6.82 -14.64 -18.65
N ILE A 329 -7.90 -15.32 -18.28
CA ILE A 329 -8.22 -16.67 -18.74
C ILE A 329 -9.68 -16.75 -19.22
N ASN A 330 -9.89 -17.47 -20.31
CA ASN A 330 -11.22 -17.76 -20.84
C ASN A 330 -11.51 -19.25 -20.64
N LEU A 331 -12.64 -19.55 -20.00
CA LEU A 331 -13.06 -20.91 -19.67
C LEU A 331 -14.50 -21.15 -20.14
N LYS A 332 -14.86 -22.41 -20.30
CA LYS A 332 -16.27 -22.85 -20.39
C LYS A 332 -16.75 -23.35 -19.04
N PRO A 333 -18.07 -23.44 -18.80
CA PRO A 333 -18.57 -24.06 -17.57
C PRO A 333 -17.95 -25.45 -17.35
N ASP A 334 -17.62 -25.75 -16.10
CA ASP A 334 -16.95 -26.97 -15.63
C ASP A 334 -15.48 -27.14 -16.08
N GLU A 335 -14.93 -26.24 -16.91
CA GLU A 335 -13.50 -26.25 -17.21
C GLU A 335 -12.68 -25.75 -16.02
N THR A 336 -11.44 -26.23 -15.96
CA THR A 336 -10.47 -25.83 -14.95
C THR A 336 -9.21 -25.30 -15.59
N ALA A 337 -8.54 -24.36 -14.92
CA ALA A 337 -7.21 -23.89 -15.26
C ALA A 337 -6.37 -23.77 -13.99
N LEU A 338 -5.07 -24.00 -14.12
CA LEU A 338 -4.11 -23.74 -13.05
C LEU A 338 -3.50 -22.36 -13.28
N LEU A 339 -3.62 -21.48 -12.28
CA LEU A 339 -2.85 -20.24 -12.20
C LEU A 339 -1.65 -20.45 -11.28
N THR A 340 -0.47 -20.09 -11.76
CA THR A 340 0.77 -20.19 -11.00
C THR A 340 1.17 -18.81 -10.46
N ALA A 341 1.18 -18.67 -9.14
CA ALA A 341 1.66 -17.46 -8.49
C ALA A 341 3.15 -17.54 -8.15
N THR A 342 3.90 -16.47 -8.44
CA THR A 342 5.34 -16.36 -8.16
C THR A 342 5.61 -15.18 -7.24
N VAL A 343 6.14 -15.46 -6.06
CA VAL A 343 6.62 -14.47 -5.09
C VAL A 343 8.06 -14.07 -5.43
N VAL A 344 8.36 -12.77 -5.36
CA VAL A 344 9.70 -12.22 -5.61
C VAL A 344 10.16 -11.41 -4.39
N PRO A 345 11.41 -11.60 -3.91
CA PRO A 345 12.39 -12.56 -4.42
C PRO A 345 12.01 -14.02 -4.07
N VAL A 346 12.57 -14.98 -4.82
CA VAL A 346 12.24 -16.42 -4.66
C VAL A 346 12.62 -16.98 -3.28
N ASN A 347 13.58 -16.34 -2.61
CA ASN A 347 14.03 -16.68 -1.27
C ASN A 347 13.39 -15.81 -0.18
N ALA A 348 12.24 -15.17 -0.47
CA ALA A 348 11.50 -14.43 0.55
C ALA A 348 11.19 -15.33 1.76
N THR A 349 11.27 -14.77 2.97
CA THR A 349 11.03 -15.54 4.21
C THR A 349 9.58 -16.02 4.29
N ASN A 350 8.62 -15.25 3.75
CA ASN A 350 7.21 -15.62 3.66
C ASN A 350 6.80 -15.77 2.19
N THR A 351 6.58 -17.02 1.76
CA THR A 351 6.12 -17.34 0.40
C THR A 351 4.69 -17.88 0.36
N GLN A 352 3.94 -17.81 1.47
CA GLN A 352 2.59 -18.33 1.54
C GLN A 352 1.62 -17.43 0.77
N ILE A 353 0.70 -18.06 0.03
CA ILE A 353 -0.24 -17.38 -0.87
C ILE A 353 -1.66 -17.80 -0.54
N THR A 354 -2.52 -16.81 -0.34
CA THR A 354 -3.97 -16.97 -0.18
C THR A 354 -4.66 -16.68 -1.50
N TRP A 355 -5.54 -17.57 -1.94
CA TRP A 355 -6.31 -17.43 -3.16
C TRP A 355 -7.74 -17.00 -2.86
N LYS A 356 -8.26 -16.04 -3.63
CA LYS A 356 -9.63 -15.55 -3.47
C LYS A 356 -10.31 -15.36 -4.82
N SER A 357 -11.59 -15.75 -4.91
CA SER A 357 -12.46 -15.33 -6.00
C SER A 357 -13.33 -14.15 -5.57
N LYS A 358 -13.47 -13.14 -6.43
CA LYS A 358 -14.39 -12.02 -6.22
C LYS A 358 -15.85 -12.47 -6.28
N ASP A 359 -16.16 -13.41 -7.15
CA ASP A 359 -17.50 -14.00 -7.32
C ASP A 359 -17.38 -15.51 -7.53
N ILE A 360 -17.65 -16.25 -6.45
CA ILE A 360 -17.62 -17.72 -6.42
C ILE A 360 -18.75 -18.36 -7.24
N GLY A 361 -19.79 -17.60 -7.60
CA GLY A 361 -20.87 -18.07 -8.47
C GLY A 361 -20.46 -18.16 -9.95
N ILE A 362 -19.41 -17.43 -10.35
CA ILE A 362 -18.86 -17.45 -11.71
C ILE A 362 -17.64 -18.38 -11.78
N ALA A 363 -16.68 -18.25 -10.87
CA ALA A 363 -15.54 -19.15 -10.78
C ALA A 363 -15.03 -19.29 -9.35
N THR A 364 -14.61 -20.49 -8.97
CA THR A 364 -13.97 -20.77 -7.67
C THR A 364 -12.47 -20.97 -7.85
N VAL A 365 -11.70 -20.83 -6.78
CA VAL A 365 -10.25 -21.10 -6.79
C VAL A 365 -9.84 -21.87 -5.53
N ASN A 366 -8.98 -22.88 -5.69
CA ASN A 366 -8.34 -23.59 -4.58
C ASN A 366 -6.88 -23.86 -4.92
N ASN A 367 -5.94 -23.28 -4.18
CA ASN A 367 -4.49 -23.43 -4.40
C ASN A 367 -4.09 -23.18 -5.87
N GLY A 368 -4.64 -22.14 -6.50
CA GLY A 368 -4.39 -21.79 -7.91
C GLY A 368 -5.23 -22.55 -8.93
N TYR A 369 -5.91 -23.64 -8.55
CA TYR A 369 -6.85 -24.32 -9.45
C TYR A 369 -8.17 -23.55 -9.52
N VAL A 370 -8.38 -22.88 -10.64
CA VAL A 370 -9.62 -22.16 -10.97
C VAL A 370 -10.62 -23.12 -11.61
N THR A 371 -11.85 -23.15 -11.11
CA THR A 371 -12.96 -23.94 -11.67
C THR A 371 -14.08 -23.00 -12.09
N ALA A 372 -14.42 -23.01 -13.38
CA ALA A 372 -15.53 -22.24 -13.93
C ALA A 372 -16.87 -22.85 -13.53
N ILE A 373 -17.80 -22.00 -13.09
CA ILE A 373 -19.12 -22.41 -12.56
C ILE A 373 -20.24 -21.99 -13.52
N ALA A 374 -20.29 -20.71 -13.87
CA ALA A 374 -21.36 -20.14 -14.70
C ALA A 374 -20.84 -19.02 -15.60
N GLU A 375 -21.56 -18.77 -16.69
CA GLU A 375 -21.27 -17.68 -17.62
C GLU A 375 -21.17 -16.33 -16.91
N GLY A 376 -20.14 -15.55 -17.24
CA GLY A 376 -19.89 -14.25 -16.66
C GLY A 376 -18.40 -13.95 -16.53
N THR A 377 -18.08 -12.83 -15.89
CA THR A 377 -16.71 -12.40 -15.62
C THR A 377 -16.47 -12.23 -14.13
N THR A 378 -15.39 -12.79 -13.61
CA THR A 378 -14.96 -12.60 -12.22
C THR A 378 -13.46 -12.35 -12.15
N VAL A 379 -12.94 -12.06 -10.95
CA VAL A 379 -11.51 -11.84 -10.71
C VAL A 379 -11.02 -12.83 -9.67
N ILE A 380 -9.97 -13.57 -10.02
CA ILE A 380 -9.21 -14.39 -9.09
C ILE A 380 -8.00 -13.59 -8.62
N SER A 381 -7.77 -13.57 -7.31
CA SER A 381 -6.65 -12.88 -6.67
C SER A 381 -5.74 -13.89 -5.97
N ALA A 382 -4.44 -13.78 -6.22
CA ALA A 382 -3.39 -14.39 -5.41
C ALA A 382 -2.80 -13.30 -4.49
N ILE A 383 -2.86 -13.51 -3.19
CA ILE A 383 -2.53 -12.53 -2.16
C ILE A 383 -1.41 -13.12 -1.31
N THR A 384 -0.34 -12.39 -1.03
CA THR A 384 0.66 -12.84 -0.04
C THR A 384 -0.02 -13.00 1.31
N ASN A 385 0.40 -13.95 2.14
CA ASN A 385 -0.32 -14.24 3.40
C ASN A 385 -0.33 -13.06 4.39
N ASP A 386 0.62 -12.14 4.26
CA ASP A 386 0.67 -10.85 4.99
C ASP A 386 -0.14 -9.72 4.32
N GLY A 387 -0.72 -9.98 3.14
CA GLY A 387 -1.64 -9.05 2.48
C GLY A 387 -1.04 -7.96 1.62
N TYR A 388 0.27 -7.74 1.70
CA TYR A 388 0.90 -6.57 1.11
C TYR A 388 0.98 -6.58 -0.42
N TYR A 389 0.91 -7.76 -1.04
CA TYR A 389 0.98 -7.91 -2.48
C TYR A 389 -0.16 -8.75 -3.02
N ILE A 390 -0.76 -8.27 -4.11
CA ILE A 390 -1.91 -8.90 -4.76
C ILE A 390 -1.65 -8.95 -6.26
N ALA A 391 -1.73 -10.15 -6.84
CA ALA A 391 -1.81 -10.35 -8.29
C ALA A 391 -3.22 -10.80 -8.66
N LYS A 392 -3.72 -10.32 -9.79
CA LYS A 392 -5.10 -10.55 -10.23
C LYS A 392 -5.13 -11.17 -11.62
N CYS A 393 -6.09 -12.07 -11.81
CA CYS A 393 -6.43 -12.65 -13.10
C CYS A 393 -7.93 -12.45 -13.35
N ASN A 394 -8.30 -11.86 -14.49
CA ASN A 394 -9.69 -11.80 -14.94
C ASN A 394 -10.07 -13.16 -15.53
N VAL A 395 -11.17 -13.72 -15.05
CA VAL A 395 -11.72 -14.99 -15.54
C VAL A 395 -13.02 -14.69 -16.26
N THR A 396 -13.04 -15.01 -17.55
CA THR A 396 -14.26 -14.94 -18.36
C THR A 396 -14.74 -16.35 -18.62
N VAL A 397 -15.96 -16.65 -18.19
CA VAL A 397 -16.63 -17.91 -18.46
C VAL A 397 -17.64 -17.67 -19.56
N GLU A 398 -17.44 -18.29 -20.71
CA GLU A 398 -18.33 -18.14 -21.87
C GLU A 398 -18.97 -19.47 -22.23
N ASN A 399 -20.28 -19.44 -22.41
CA ASN A 399 -20.98 -20.50 -23.10
C ASN A 399 -20.62 -20.39 -24.59
N VAL A 400 -19.81 -21.32 -25.09
CA VAL A 400 -19.63 -21.45 -26.53
C VAL A 400 -20.96 -21.93 -27.11
N SER A 401 -21.76 -21.01 -27.67
CA SER A 401 -22.82 -21.35 -28.61
C SER A 401 -22.14 -22.05 -29.78
N GLY A 402 -22.37 -23.35 -29.91
CA GLY A 402 -21.49 -24.25 -30.66
C GLY A 402 -21.31 -23.87 -32.12
N VAL A 403 -20.21 -23.17 -32.44
CA VAL A 403 -19.56 -23.13 -33.75
C VAL A 403 -18.06 -22.87 -33.54
N GLU A 404 -17.21 -23.87 -33.84
CA GLU A 404 -15.83 -23.57 -34.26
C GLU A 404 -15.93 -22.83 -35.59
N SER A 405 -15.59 -21.54 -35.61
CA SER A 405 -15.56 -20.77 -36.83
C SER A 405 -14.52 -21.38 -37.79
N VAL A 406 -14.98 -21.91 -38.93
CA VAL A 406 -14.13 -22.23 -40.06
C VAL A 406 -14.42 -21.22 -41.17
N TYR A 407 -13.50 -20.26 -41.28
CA TYR A 407 -13.17 -19.34 -42.38
C TYR A 407 -14.24 -18.88 -43.40
N LYS A 408 -14.23 -17.56 -43.64
CA LYS A 408 -14.93 -16.84 -44.70
C LYS A 408 -14.69 -17.40 -46.13
N PRO A 409 -15.61 -17.12 -47.08
CA PRO A 409 -16.78 -16.25 -46.94
C PRO A 409 -17.92 -16.91 -46.18
N PHE A 410 -18.55 -16.10 -45.32
CA PHE A 410 -19.38 -16.45 -44.17
C PHE A 410 -20.38 -17.58 -44.40
N ARG A 411 -20.06 -18.76 -43.87
CA ARG A 411 -20.96 -19.91 -43.80
C ARG A 411 -21.15 -20.30 -42.33
N LYS A 412 -22.37 -20.24 -41.79
CA LYS A 412 -22.69 -20.59 -40.39
C LYS A 412 -23.78 -21.64 -40.34
N ALA A 413 -23.60 -22.66 -39.51
CA ALA A 413 -24.63 -23.62 -39.15
C ALA A 413 -24.80 -23.62 -37.62
N ALA A 414 -26.02 -23.43 -37.12
CA ALA A 414 -26.33 -23.43 -35.69
C ALA A 414 -27.65 -24.15 -35.42
N TYR A 415 -27.81 -24.75 -34.24
CA TYR A 415 -29.06 -25.38 -33.83
C TYR A 415 -29.56 -24.74 -32.54
N GLU A 416 -30.75 -24.15 -32.58
CA GLU A 416 -31.36 -23.40 -31.49
C GLU A 416 -32.89 -23.55 -31.56
N GLY A 417 -33.58 -23.70 -30.42
CA GLY A 417 -35.04 -23.69 -30.39
C GLY A 417 -35.75 -24.76 -31.24
N ASN A 418 -35.13 -25.93 -31.45
CA ASN A 418 -35.54 -27.00 -32.38
C ASN A 418 -35.45 -26.63 -33.89
N SER A 419 -34.70 -25.58 -34.19
CA SER A 419 -34.44 -25.11 -35.55
C SER A 419 -32.94 -25.15 -35.85
N LEU A 420 -32.59 -25.69 -37.02
CA LEU A 420 -31.28 -25.60 -37.64
C LEU A 420 -31.24 -24.34 -38.52
N TYR A 421 -30.37 -23.40 -38.17
CA TYR A 421 -30.14 -22.16 -38.89
C TYR A 421 -28.90 -22.30 -39.76
N LEU A 422 -29.06 -22.08 -41.07
CA LEU A 422 -27.99 -22.12 -42.05
C LEU A 422 -27.87 -20.76 -42.73
N THR A 423 -26.68 -20.17 -42.68
CA THR A 423 -26.37 -18.95 -43.44
C THR A 423 -25.16 -19.15 -44.36
N GLY A 424 -25.21 -18.56 -45.56
CA GLY A 424 -24.16 -18.65 -46.57
C GLY A 424 -24.14 -19.94 -47.41
N PHE A 425 -25.19 -20.77 -47.34
CA PHE A 425 -25.30 -22.07 -48.02
C PHE A 425 -26.33 -22.08 -49.17
N GLU A 426 -26.43 -21.00 -49.92
CA GLU A 426 -27.38 -20.89 -51.04
C GLU A 426 -27.18 -21.97 -52.11
N ASN A 427 -28.29 -22.56 -52.59
CA ASN A 427 -28.33 -23.59 -53.63
C ASN A 427 -27.47 -24.83 -53.30
N MET A 428 -27.42 -25.22 -52.02
CA MET A 428 -26.70 -26.41 -51.55
C MET A 428 -27.67 -27.47 -51.00
N THR A 429 -27.30 -28.74 -51.17
CA THR A 429 -27.99 -29.88 -50.54
C THR A 429 -27.36 -30.17 -49.19
N CYS A 430 -28.19 -30.30 -48.17
CA CYS A 430 -27.79 -30.61 -46.81
C CYS A 430 -28.29 -32.00 -46.41
N GLU A 431 -27.43 -32.77 -45.73
CA GLU A 431 -27.73 -34.09 -45.21
C GLU A 431 -27.25 -34.16 -43.76
N LEU A 432 -28.17 -34.41 -42.83
CA LEU A 432 -27.88 -34.53 -41.41
C LEU A 432 -27.73 -36.00 -41.02
N TYR A 433 -26.68 -36.32 -40.29
CA TYR A 433 -26.36 -37.66 -39.83
C TYR A 433 -26.17 -37.69 -38.32
N SER A 434 -26.54 -38.81 -37.71
CA SER A 434 -26.03 -39.19 -36.38
C SER A 434 -24.53 -39.46 -36.42
N ILE A 435 -23.87 -39.43 -35.27
CA ILE A 435 -22.44 -39.77 -35.16
C ILE A 435 -22.11 -41.21 -35.60
N ASN A 436 -23.09 -42.11 -35.54
CA ASN A 436 -22.96 -43.51 -35.98
C ASN A 436 -23.19 -43.68 -37.50
N GLY A 437 -23.37 -42.59 -38.24
CA GLY A 437 -23.50 -42.61 -39.71
C GLY A 437 -24.92 -42.82 -40.24
N TYR A 438 -25.93 -42.96 -39.40
CA TYR A 438 -27.33 -43.01 -39.85
C TYR A 438 -27.79 -41.63 -40.31
N LYS A 439 -28.36 -41.56 -41.52
CA LYS A 439 -28.98 -40.33 -42.07
C LYS A 439 -30.30 -40.05 -41.34
N LEU A 440 -30.44 -38.83 -40.84
CA LEU A 440 -31.58 -38.39 -40.04
C LEU A 440 -32.52 -37.46 -40.82
N ALA A 441 -31.96 -36.61 -41.68
CA ALA A 441 -32.71 -35.70 -42.52
C ALA A 441 -31.90 -35.29 -43.76
N ASP A 442 -32.59 -34.83 -44.79
CA ASP A 442 -32.00 -34.05 -45.87
C ASP A 442 -32.96 -32.97 -46.36
N PHE A 443 -32.39 -31.89 -46.85
CA PHE A 443 -33.10 -30.70 -47.28
C PHE A 443 -32.21 -29.89 -48.22
N GLN A 444 -32.83 -28.98 -48.95
CA GLN A 444 -32.15 -28.09 -49.88
C GLN A 444 -32.22 -26.66 -49.35
N CYS A 445 -31.08 -25.97 -49.35
CA CYS A 445 -31.01 -24.55 -49.08
C CYS A 445 -31.23 -23.80 -50.39
N PHE A 446 -32.29 -23.00 -50.48
CA PHE A 446 -32.61 -22.23 -51.68
C PHE A 446 -32.05 -20.81 -51.61
N SER A 447 -31.90 -20.28 -50.41
CA SER A 447 -31.32 -18.97 -50.12
C SER A 447 -30.06 -19.10 -49.24
N ASP A 448 -29.35 -17.99 -49.08
CA ASP A 448 -28.20 -17.88 -48.18
C ASP A 448 -28.62 -17.72 -46.71
N HIS A 449 -29.92 -17.78 -46.38
CA HIS A 449 -30.44 -17.74 -45.01
C HIS A 449 -31.66 -18.67 -44.91
N GLU A 450 -31.47 -19.87 -44.37
CA GLU A 450 -32.53 -20.87 -44.25
C GLU A 450 -32.69 -21.33 -42.81
N GLU A 451 -33.95 -21.57 -42.41
CA GLU A 451 -34.30 -22.20 -41.14
C GLU A 451 -34.98 -23.54 -41.40
N PHE A 452 -34.45 -24.60 -40.81
CA PHE A 452 -35.04 -25.94 -40.89
C PHE A 452 -35.44 -26.41 -39.50
N ARG A 453 -36.74 -26.63 -39.27
CA ARG A 453 -37.22 -27.21 -38.02
C ARG A 453 -37.00 -28.71 -38.01
N ILE A 454 -36.12 -29.17 -37.13
CA ILE A 454 -35.75 -30.59 -37.02
C ILE A 454 -35.79 -30.96 -35.55
N ASN A 455 -36.63 -31.93 -35.19
CA ASN A 455 -36.64 -32.46 -33.83
C ASN A 455 -35.47 -33.44 -33.66
N LEU A 456 -34.44 -33.01 -32.93
CA LEU A 456 -33.29 -33.84 -32.58
C LEU A 456 -33.23 -34.06 -31.08
N SER A 457 -32.85 -35.28 -30.69
CA SER A 457 -32.45 -35.56 -29.31
C SER A 457 -31.10 -34.90 -29.01
N GLN A 458 -30.81 -34.70 -27.73
CA GLN A 458 -29.52 -34.18 -27.28
C GLN A 458 -28.39 -35.08 -27.80
N GLY A 459 -27.36 -34.49 -28.39
CA GLY A 459 -26.25 -35.25 -28.96
C GLY A 459 -25.44 -34.49 -29.98
N VAL A 460 -24.52 -35.22 -30.62
CA VAL A 460 -23.63 -34.73 -31.67
C VAL A 460 -24.07 -35.30 -33.01
N PHE A 461 -24.19 -34.42 -34.00
CA PHE A 461 -24.61 -34.74 -35.35
C PHE A 461 -23.60 -34.21 -36.37
N ILE A 462 -23.60 -34.80 -37.55
CA ILE A 462 -22.78 -34.37 -38.68
C ILE A 462 -23.70 -33.84 -39.77
N LEU A 463 -23.59 -32.56 -40.08
CA LEU A 463 -24.25 -31.92 -41.20
C LEU A 463 -23.30 -31.89 -42.39
N LYS A 464 -23.63 -32.63 -43.44
CA LYS A 464 -22.93 -32.56 -44.73
C LYS A 464 -23.66 -31.59 -45.63
N ILE A 465 -22.93 -30.67 -46.26
CA ILE A 465 -23.49 -29.63 -47.13
C ILE A 465 -22.72 -29.65 -48.43
N LYS A 466 -23.39 -29.93 -49.54
CA LYS A 466 -22.74 -30.17 -50.83
C LYS A 466 -23.48 -29.52 -52.00
N ASN A 467 -22.72 -29.17 -53.03
CA ASN A 467 -23.22 -28.93 -54.39
C ASN A 467 -22.26 -29.59 -55.39
N GLN A 468 -22.36 -29.27 -56.68
CA GLN A 468 -21.49 -29.87 -57.69
C GLN A 468 -19.99 -29.50 -57.55
N ILE A 469 -19.66 -28.45 -56.80
CA ILE A 469 -18.32 -27.86 -56.72
C ILE A 469 -17.73 -27.94 -55.30
N HIS A 470 -18.58 -27.91 -54.27
CA HIS A 470 -18.19 -27.82 -52.87
C HIS A 470 -18.81 -28.92 -52.02
N ASN A 471 -18.07 -29.38 -51.01
CA ASN A 471 -18.52 -30.33 -50.02
C ASN A 471 -17.97 -29.95 -48.65
N HIS A 472 -18.86 -29.72 -47.69
CA HIS A 472 -18.55 -29.32 -46.31
C HIS A 472 -19.13 -30.35 -45.35
N SER A 473 -18.43 -30.58 -44.24
CA SER A 473 -18.94 -31.37 -43.13
C SER A 473 -18.79 -30.55 -41.87
N ILE A 474 -19.89 -30.35 -41.16
CA ILE A 474 -19.98 -29.51 -39.96
C ILE A 474 -20.50 -30.37 -38.82
N LYS A 475 -19.87 -30.24 -37.66
CA LYS A 475 -20.35 -30.86 -36.43
C LYS A 475 -21.43 -29.97 -35.82
N VAL A 476 -22.63 -30.51 -35.62
CA VAL A 476 -23.77 -29.82 -34.99
C VAL A 476 -24.00 -30.46 -33.63
N ASN A 477 -23.89 -29.67 -32.56
CA ASN A 477 -24.15 -30.14 -31.20
C ASN A 477 -25.52 -29.66 -30.74
N VAL A 478 -26.41 -30.58 -30.39
CA VAL A 478 -27.71 -30.31 -29.78
C VAL A 478 -27.56 -30.48 -28.27
N LEU A 479 -27.61 -29.37 -27.54
CA LEU A 479 -27.53 -29.36 -26.08
C LEU A 479 -28.93 -29.26 -25.46
N LYS A 480 -29.04 -29.67 -24.19
CA LYS A 480 -30.28 -29.58 -23.43
C LYS A 480 -30.61 -28.10 -23.20
N ASN A 481 -31.76 -27.62 -23.68
CA ASN A 481 -32.29 -26.34 -23.20
C ASN A 481 -32.44 -26.46 -21.68
N LYS A 482 -31.69 -25.66 -20.91
CA LYS A 482 -32.02 -25.45 -19.49
C LYS A 482 -33.36 -24.72 -19.49
N LEU A 483 -34.38 -25.35 -18.89
CA LEU A 483 -35.63 -24.69 -18.51
C LEU A 483 -35.34 -23.56 -17.52
#